data_AF-A0A9W8E054-F1
#
_entry.id   AF-A0A9W8E054-F1
#
_cell.length_a   1.000
_cell.length_b   1.000
_cell.length_c   1.000
_cell.angle_alpha   90.00
_cell.angle_beta   90.00
_cell.angle_gamma   90.00
#
_symmetry.space_group_name_H-M   'P 1'
#
loop_
_entity.id
_entity.type
_entity.pdbx_description
1 polymer ?
#
loop_
_entity_poly.entity_id
_entity_poly.type
_entity_poly.pdbx_seq_one_letter_code
_entity_poly.pdbx_strand_id
1 'polypeptide(L)'
;MAKYVFPGADASCPLYWVTKQLETAGFEVRSQETVGVHYSATIDRWYKNWMKNKDKIVKSYGKRWFRLWQVFLGWSVIIARQGSSTCFQIVAHKNRNGFDRTKLIQKQK
;
A
#
# COMPACT_ATOMS: atom_id res chain seq x y z
N MET A 1 -10.23 -6.58 -8.81
CA MET A 1 -8.79 -6.30 -8.99
C MET A 1 -8.04 -7.45 -9.65
N ALA A 2 -8.02 -8.65 -9.05
CA ALA A 2 -7.20 -9.78 -9.51
C ALA A 2 -7.40 -10.17 -11.00
N LYS A 3 -8.63 -10.17 -11.51
CA LYS A 3 -8.87 -10.58 -12.91
C LYS A 3 -8.41 -9.55 -13.97
N TYR A 4 -8.44 -8.26 -13.65
CA TYR A 4 -8.41 -7.21 -14.67
C TYR A 4 -7.40 -6.08 -14.46
N VAL A 5 -6.85 -5.92 -13.26
CA VAL A 5 -5.89 -4.85 -12.94
C VAL A 5 -4.55 -5.45 -12.53
N PHE A 6 -4.56 -6.35 -11.53
CA PHE A 6 -3.34 -6.97 -10.99
C PHE A 6 -3.54 -8.49 -10.79
N PRO A 7 -3.36 -9.30 -11.84
CA PRO A 7 -3.37 -10.76 -11.74
C PRO A 7 -2.34 -11.28 -10.74
N GLY A 8 -2.79 -12.12 -9.80
CA GLY A 8 -1.93 -12.73 -8.77
C GLY A 8 -1.60 -11.84 -7.57
N ALA A 9 -2.05 -10.58 -7.54
CA ALA A 9 -1.79 -9.70 -6.40
C ALA A 9 -2.74 -9.97 -5.23
N ASP A 10 -2.18 -10.09 -4.03
CA ASP A 10 -2.90 -10.03 -2.76
C ASP A 10 -2.54 -8.72 -2.04
N ALA A 11 -3.47 -7.75 -2.09
CA ALA A 11 -3.33 -6.46 -1.42
C ALA A 11 -3.95 -6.43 -0.02
N SER A 12 -4.37 -7.59 0.50
CA SER A 12 -5.12 -7.71 1.75
C SER A 12 -4.33 -8.39 2.87
N CYS A 13 -3.03 -8.67 2.65
CA CYS A 13 -2.19 -9.28 3.67
C CYS A 13 -2.18 -8.41 4.94
N PRO A 14 -2.69 -8.92 6.07
CA PRO A 14 -2.71 -8.19 7.32
C PRO A 14 -1.28 -8.05 7.88
N LEU A 15 -1.08 -7.07 8.77
CA LEU A 15 0.24 -6.79 9.34
C LEU A 15 0.90 -8.04 9.96
N TYR A 16 0.13 -8.85 10.68
CA TYR A 16 0.65 -10.07 11.32
C TYR A 16 1.31 -11.02 10.30
N TRP A 17 0.75 -11.12 9.09
CA TRP A 17 1.26 -12.02 8.08
C TRP A 17 2.64 -11.54 7.61
N VAL A 18 2.77 -10.24 7.34
CA VAL A 18 4.02 -9.62 6.90
C VAL A 18 5.09 -9.71 7.99
N THR A 19 4.73 -9.36 9.23
CA THR A 19 5.64 -9.44 10.39
C THR A 19 6.12 -10.88 10.61
N LYS A 20 5.23 -11.87 10.51
CA LYS A 20 5.61 -13.28 10.60
C LYS A 20 6.65 -13.67 9.55
N GLN A 21 6.51 -13.21 8.30
CA GLN A 21 7.50 -13.51 7.26
C GLN A 21 8.87 -12.88 7.57
N LEU A 22 8.89 -11.65 8.10
CA LEU A 22 10.13 -10.99 8.52
C LEU A 22 10.82 -11.76 9.64
N GLU A 23 10.08 -12.12 10.69
CA GLU A 23 10.60 -12.85 11.85
C GLU A 23 11.10 -14.25 11.46
N THR A 24 10.33 -14.97 10.63
CA THR A 24 10.72 -16.29 10.13
C THR A 24 11.99 -16.22 9.27
N ALA A 25 12.20 -15.11 8.56
CA ALA A 25 13.41 -14.83 7.80
C ALA A 25 14.60 -14.34 8.66
N GLY A 26 14.44 -14.26 9.99
CA GLY A 26 15.49 -13.86 10.92
C GLY A 26 15.68 -12.34 11.06
N PHE A 27 14.65 -11.55 10.74
CA PHE A 27 14.62 -10.11 11.02
C PHE A 27 13.97 -9.81 12.37
N GLU A 28 14.50 -8.80 13.04
CA GLU A 28 13.87 -8.11 14.18
C GLU A 28 13.18 -6.85 13.65
N VAL A 29 11.89 -6.71 13.94
CA VAL A 29 11.12 -5.52 13.58
C VAL A 29 11.39 -4.41 14.60
N ARG A 30 11.86 -3.26 14.11
CA ARG A 30 12.17 -2.08 14.92
C ARG A 30 10.93 -1.19 15.10
N SER A 31 10.27 -0.88 14.00
CA SER A 31 9.11 0.02 14.01
C SER A 31 8.20 -0.27 12.83
N GLN A 32 6.94 0.11 12.99
CA GLN A 32 5.92 0.00 11.97
C GLN A 32 5.02 1.24 11.98
N GLU A 33 4.78 1.79 10.80
CA GLU A 33 3.84 2.89 10.59
C GLU A 33 2.77 2.51 9.57
N THR A 34 1.51 2.80 9.89
CA THR A 34 0.38 2.56 9.00
C THR A 34 0.11 3.83 8.21
N VAL A 35 0.47 3.82 6.92
CA VAL A 35 0.41 5.00 6.05
C VAL A 35 -0.73 4.94 5.03
N GLY A 36 -1.71 4.05 5.23
CA GLY A 36 -2.85 3.86 4.32
C GLY A 36 -3.67 5.11 4.05
N VAL A 37 -3.75 6.05 5.01
CA VAL A 37 -4.48 7.32 4.81
C VAL A 37 -3.80 8.20 3.75
N HIS A 38 -2.46 8.20 3.72
CA HIS A 38 -1.68 8.90 2.70
C HIS A 38 -1.87 8.22 1.34
N TYR A 39 -1.92 6.89 1.33
CA TYR A 39 -2.22 6.14 0.11
C TYR A 39 -3.61 6.44 -0.43
N SER A 40 -4.64 6.53 0.43
CA SER A 40 -5.99 6.97 0.04
C SER A 40 -5.97 8.37 -0.59
N ALA A 41 -5.26 9.32 0.02
CA ALA A 41 -5.14 10.68 -0.53
C ALA A 41 -4.44 10.70 -1.90
N THR A 42 -3.43 9.86 -2.11
CA THR A 42 -2.76 9.71 -3.41
C THR A 42 -3.71 9.17 -4.47
N ILE A 43 -4.44 8.09 -4.16
CA ILE A 43 -5.40 7.49 -5.11
C ILE A 43 -6.56 8.44 -5.39
N ASP A 44 -7.01 9.25 -4.42
CA ASP A 44 -8.05 10.24 -4.64
C ASP A 44 -7.62 11.30 -5.66
N ARG A 45 -6.37 11.76 -5.60
CA ARG A 45 -5.80 12.65 -6.63
C ARG A 45 -5.73 11.97 -7.99
N TRP A 46 -5.35 10.69 -8.04
CA TRP A 46 -5.35 9.93 -9.29
C TRP A 46 -6.75 9.74 -9.86
N TYR A 47 -7.74 9.44 -9.02
CA TYR A 47 -9.13 9.29 -9.41
C TYR A 47 -9.68 10.60 -9.99
N LYS A 48 -9.45 11.73 -9.31
CA LYS A 48 -9.84 13.06 -9.79
C LYS A 48 -9.20 13.37 -11.15
N ASN A 49 -7.92 13.06 -11.33
CA ASN A 49 -7.21 13.25 -12.59
C ASN A 49 -7.77 12.33 -13.70
N TRP A 50 -8.08 11.07 -13.39
CA TRP A 50 -8.70 10.12 -14.31
C TRP A 50 -10.06 10.62 -14.80
N MET A 51 -10.91 11.06 -13.88
CA MET A 51 -12.23 11.59 -14.18
C MET A 51 -12.17 12.88 -15.00
N LYS A 52 -11.26 13.81 -14.66
CA LYS A 52 -11.07 15.06 -15.41
C LYS A 52 -10.64 14.84 -16.86
N ASN A 53 -9.97 13.73 -17.16
CA ASN A 53 -9.44 13.43 -18.50
C ASN A 53 -10.24 12.35 -19.24
N LYS A 54 -11.51 12.11 -18.84
CA LYS A 54 -12.38 11.07 -19.39
C LYS A 54 -12.36 10.98 -20.92
N ASP A 55 -12.58 12.09 -21.62
CA ASP A 55 -12.73 12.05 -23.08
C ASP A 55 -11.43 11.63 -23.79
N LYS A 56 -10.28 12.13 -23.30
CA LYS A 56 -8.95 11.74 -23.81
C LYS A 56 -8.66 10.26 -23.58
N ILE A 57 -9.00 9.76 -22.39
CA ILE A 57 -8.78 8.36 -22.00
C ILE A 57 -9.71 7.43 -22.78
N VAL A 58 -11.00 7.77 -22.90
CA VAL A 58 -11.97 6.97 -23.67
C VAL A 58 -11.59 6.94 -25.15
N LYS A 59 -11.09 8.05 -25.72
CA LYS A 59 -10.57 8.07 -27.09
C LYS A 59 -9.38 7.13 -27.28
N SER A 60 -8.48 7.07 -26.30
CA SER A 60 -7.22 6.31 -26.41
C SER A 60 -7.37 4.82 -26.06
N TYR A 61 -8.20 4.50 -25.06
CA TYR A 61 -8.29 3.16 -24.46
C TYR A 61 -9.70 2.57 -24.50
N GLY A 62 -10.71 3.33 -24.91
CA GLY A 62 -12.10 2.87 -24.99
C GLY A 62 -12.86 2.92 -23.65
N LYS A 63 -14.19 2.81 -23.75
CA LYS A 63 -15.11 2.93 -22.60
C LYS A 63 -14.93 1.82 -21.56
N ARG A 64 -14.60 0.60 -22.00
CA ARG A 64 -14.40 -0.56 -21.11
C ARG A 64 -13.28 -0.30 -20.11
N TRP A 65 -12.10 0.09 -20.61
CA TRP A 65 -10.94 0.37 -19.75
C TRP A 65 -11.16 1.59 -18.87
N PHE A 66 -11.80 2.64 -19.41
CA PHE A 66 -12.18 3.81 -18.61
C PHE A 66 -13.00 3.43 -17.36
N ARG A 67 -14.08 2.65 -17.54
CA ARG A 67 -14.97 2.24 -16.45
C ARG A 67 -14.27 1.31 -15.46
N LEU A 68 -13.41 0.42 -15.95
CA LEU A 68 -12.69 -0.53 -15.11
C LEU A 68 -11.77 0.20 -14.12
N TRP A 69 -10.96 1.13 -14.63
CA TRP A 69 -10.08 1.95 -13.80
C TRP A 69 -10.85 2.94 -12.92
N GLN A 70 -11.98 3.47 -13.40
CA GLN A 70 -12.85 4.31 -12.57
C GLN A 70 -13.31 3.56 -11.31
N VAL A 71 -13.82 2.33 -11.47
CA VAL A 71 -14.28 1.50 -10.35
C VAL A 71 -13.10 1.14 -9.44
N PHE A 72 -11.98 0.72 -10.02
CA PHE A 72 -10.78 0.37 -9.27
C PHE A 72 -10.28 1.54 -8.42
N LEU A 73 -10.00 2.70 -9.02
CA LEU A 73 -9.49 3.86 -8.30
C LEU A 73 -10.48 4.33 -7.23
N GLY A 74 -11.77 4.46 -7.57
CA GLY A 74 -12.78 4.90 -6.61
C GLY A 74 -12.90 3.98 -5.39
N TRP A 75 -12.90 2.66 -5.60
CA TRP A 75 -12.94 1.69 -4.50
C TRP A 75 -11.64 1.71 -3.69
N SER A 76 -10.50 1.83 -4.35
CA SER A 76 -9.19 1.89 -3.69
C SER A 76 -9.02 3.10 -2.77
N VAL A 77 -9.65 4.24 -3.07
CA VAL A 77 -9.67 5.39 -2.14
C VAL A 77 -10.32 5.01 -0.80
N ILE A 78 -11.47 4.34 -0.85
CA ILE A 78 -12.28 4.02 0.33
C ILE A 78 -11.59 2.94 1.16
N ILE A 79 -11.18 1.84 0.51
CA ILE A 79 -10.63 0.68 1.22
C ILE A 79 -9.30 1.00 1.94
N ALA A 80 -8.48 1.88 1.37
CA ALA A 80 -7.25 2.37 1.99
C ALA A 80 -7.55 3.30 3.17
N ARG A 81 -8.58 4.15 3.06
CA ARG A 81 -8.98 5.09 4.12
C ARG A 81 -9.53 4.37 5.35
N GLN A 82 -10.35 3.33 5.15
CA GLN A 82 -10.95 2.57 6.23
C GLN A 82 -10.03 1.47 6.80
N GLY A 83 -8.84 1.28 6.22
CA GLY A 83 -7.81 0.36 6.72
C GLY A 83 -7.97 -1.11 6.31
N SER A 84 -8.97 -1.49 5.51
CA SER A 84 -9.15 -2.90 5.10
C SER A 84 -8.12 -3.38 4.07
N SER A 85 -7.47 -2.46 3.36
CA SER A 85 -6.30 -2.72 2.51
C SER A 85 -5.40 -1.49 2.59
N THR A 86 -4.45 -1.56 3.53
CA THR A 86 -3.63 -0.42 3.95
C THR A 86 -2.18 -0.58 3.51
N CYS A 87 -1.38 0.45 3.70
CA CYS A 87 0.06 0.42 3.47
C CYS A 87 0.81 0.46 4.80
N PHE A 88 1.81 -0.40 4.93
CA PHE A 88 2.70 -0.44 6.08
C PHE A 88 4.11 -0.02 5.66
N GLN A 89 4.73 0.85 6.44
CA GLN A 89 6.18 1.04 6.42
C GLN A 89 6.76 0.30 7.61
N ILE A 90 7.60 -0.70 7.35
CA ILE A 90 8.20 -1.54 8.40
C ILE A 90 9.71 -1.35 8.33
N VAL A 91 10.30 -0.92 9.44
CA VAL A 91 11.75 -0.88 9.62
C VAL A 91 12.16 -2.13 10.37
N ALA A 92 13.07 -2.90 9.80
CA ALA A 92 13.59 -4.12 10.39
C ALA A 92 15.09 -4.27 10.12
N HIS A 93 15.77 -5.04 10.96
CA HIS A 93 17.19 -5.39 10.77
C HIS A 93 17.39 -6.89 11.05
N LYS A 94 18.52 -7.45 10.61
CA LYS A 94 18.83 -8.86 10.92
C LYS A 94 18.95 -9.03 12.43
N ASN A 95 18.31 -10.06 12.97
CA ASN A 95 18.39 -10.42 14.37
C ASN A 95 19.72 -11.18 14.63
N ARG A 96 20.80 -10.42 14.81
CA ARG A 96 22.14 -10.95 15.10
C ARG A 96 22.61 -10.42 16.45
N ASN A 97 23.37 -11.24 17.18
CA ASN A 97 23.95 -10.82 18.47
C ASN A 97 24.88 -9.61 18.32
N GLY A 98 25.60 -9.51 17.19
CA GLY A 98 26.48 -8.37 16.88
C GLY A 98 25.78 -7.08 16.44
N PHE A 99 24.45 -7.03 16.42
CA PHE A 99 23.72 -5.78 16.13
C PHE A 99 23.66 -4.91 17.40
N ASP A 100 24.28 -3.73 17.33
CA ASP A 100 24.29 -2.77 18.43
C ASP A 100 22.93 -2.09 18.60
N ARG A 101 22.09 -2.66 19.47
CA ARG A 101 20.75 -2.17 19.78
C ARG A 101 20.74 -0.85 20.56
N THR A 102 21.87 -0.43 21.14
CA THR A 102 21.93 0.84 21.87
C THR A 102 21.71 2.03 20.93
N LYS A 103 22.07 1.90 19.65
CA LYS A 103 21.82 2.91 18.60
C LYS A 103 20.34 3.13 18.28
N LEU A 104 19.46 2.20 18.68
CA LEU A 104 18.01 2.35 18.47
C LEU A 104 17.41 3.37 19.46
N ILE A 105 18.06 3.58 20.60
CA ILE A 105 17.68 4.51 21.65
C ILE A 105 18.14 5.91 21.24
N GLN A 106 17.53 6.52 20.23
CA GLN A 106 17.65 7.97 20.02
C GLN A 106 16.61 8.68 20.89
N LYS A 107 17.07 9.64 21.72
CA LYS A 107 16.20 10.59 22.42
C LYS A 107 15.37 11.32 21.36
N GLN A 108 14.04 11.18 21.44
CA GLN A 108 13.15 12.10 20.72
C GLN A 108 13.53 13.52 21.15
N LYS A 109 13.97 14.34 20.19
CA LYS A 109 14.13 15.79 20.38
C LYS A 109 12.76 16.45 20.22
#